data_AF-A0A3M0GMK9-F1
#
_entry.id   AF-A0A3M0GMK9-F1
#
_cell.length_a   1.000
_cell.length_b   1.000
_cell.length_c   1.000
_cell.angle_alpha   90.00
_cell.angle_beta   90.00
_cell.angle_gamma   90.00
#
_symmetry.space_group_name_H-M   'P 1'
#
loop_
_entity.id
_entity.type
_entity.pdbx_description
1 polymer ?
#
loop_
_entity_poly.entity_id
_entity_poly.type
_entity_poly.pdbx_seq_one_letter_code
_entity_poly.pdbx_strand_id
1 'polypeptide(L)'
;MGVSETDESYQRYRAEDRSLGEIASEVLENASTLIRQEVELAKAEAKDAAGKAGKGVGMFVGAAIAGLLALIALTLMLWWAFAVLIGGEDPALGWSGLIVTVLWLVVAGVLAALGKSELDKIKGLPKTQDTVKKIPNAATGHEEKNR
;
A
#
# COMPACT_ATOMS: atom_id res chain seq x y z
N MET A 1 -14.11 -49.43 55.48
CA MET A 1 -13.61 -49.11 54.13
C MET A 1 -14.73 -49.41 53.15
N GLY A 2 -15.18 -48.46 52.33
CA GLY A 2 -16.09 -48.75 51.22
C GLY A 2 -17.27 -47.80 50.99
N VAL A 3 -17.14 -46.49 51.26
CA VAL A 3 -18.10 -45.50 50.73
C VAL A 3 -17.30 -44.41 50.04
N SER A 4 -17.19 -44.47 48.71
CA SER A 4 -16.80 -43.32 47.89
C SER A 4 -17.04 -43.45 46.37
N GLU A 5 -17.47 -44.59 45.83
CA GLU A 5 -17.67 -44.72 44.36
C GLU A 5 -19.04 -44.22 43.86
N THR A 6 -20.08 -44.29 44.68
CA THR A 6 -21.43 -43.90 44.25
C THR A 6 -21.64 -42.39 44.26
N ASP A 7 -20.99 -41.66 45.17
CA ASP A 7 -21.18 -40.21 45.31
C ASP A 7 -20.55 -39.41 44.16
N GLU A 8 -19.48 -39.91 43.52
CA GLU A 8 -18.90 -39.25 42.33
C GLU A 8 -19.82 -39.35 41.09
N SER A 9 -20.57 -40.45 40.95
CA SER A 9 -21.45 -40.69 39.80
C SER A 9 -22.69 -39.79 39.81
N TYR A 10 -23.25 -39.53 40.99
CA TYR A 10 -24.38 -38.60 41.15
C TYR A 10 -23.96 -37.12 41.01
N GLN A 11 -22.70 -36.78 41.30
CA GLN A 11 -22.18 -35.43 41.06
C GLN A 11 -21.96 -35.15 39.56
N ARG A 12 -21.61 -36.17 38.76
CA ARG A 12 -21.55 -36.02 37.29
C ARG A 12 -22.93 -35.88 36.65
N TYR A 13 -23.93 -36.63 37.11
CA TYR A 13 -25.32 -36.51 36.60
C TYR A 13 -25.98 -35.17 36.98
N ARG A 14 -25.70 -34.63 38.17
CA ARG A 14 -26.15 -33.28 38.54
C ARG A 14 -25.44 -32.19 37.72
N ALA A 15 -24.26 -32.46 37.20
CA ALA A 15 -23.59 -31.60 36.22
C ALA A 15 -24.20 -31.73 34.79
N GLU A 16 -25.12 -32.69 34.56
CA GLU A 16 -25.73 -32.96 33.24
C GLU A 16 -27.16 -32.38 33.08
N ASP A 17 -27.82 -31.92 34.15
CA ASP A 17 -29.09 -31.16 34.07
C ASP A 17 -28.84 -29.66 33.82
N ARG A 18 -28.01 -29.35 32.82
CA ARG A 18 -27.83 -27.96 32.36
C ARG A 18 -29.11 -27.50 31.67
N SER A 19 -29.65 -26.36 32.10
CA SER A 19 -30.85 -25.82 31.47
C SER A 19 -30.55 -25.40 30.02
N LEU A 20 -31.54 -25.51 29.12
CA LEU A 20 -31.40 -25.07 27.72
C LEU A 20 -30.97 -23.60 27.61
N GLY A 21 -31.36 -22.76 28.58
CA GLY A 21 -30.94 -21.36 28.65
C GLY A 21 -29.45 -21.20 28.96
N GLU A 22 -28.87 -22.11 29.74
CA GLU A 22 -27.46 -22.09 30.11
C GLU A 22 -26.55 -22.53 28.94
N ILE A 23 -26.97 -23.55 28.19
CA ILE A 23 -26.27 -23.98 26.96
C ILE A 23 -26.36 -22.88 25.89
N ALA A 24 -27.53 -22.26 25.73
CA ALA A 24 -27.69 -21.15 24.78
C ALA A 24 -26.82 -19.95 25.16
N SER A 25 -26.72 -19.62 26.45
CA SER A 25 -25.86 -18.56 26.97
C SER A 25 -24.39 -18.86 26.70
N GLU A 26 -23.93 -20.09 26.98
CA GLU A 26 -22.56 -20.53 26.76
C GLU A 26 -22.17 -20.49 25.28
N VAL A 27 -23.06 -20.93 24.38
CA VAL A 27 -22.84 -20.84 22.93
C VAL A 27 -22.76 -19.38 22.47
N LEU A 28 -23.63 -18.50 22.98
CA LEU A 28 -23.59 -17.06 22.66
C LEU A 28 -22.29 -16.41 23.15
N GLU A 29 -21.83 -16.77 24.34
CA GLU A 29 -20.60 -16.26 24.94
C GLU A 29 -19.37 -16.73 24.15
N ASN A 30 -19.35 -18.01 23.73
CA ASN A 30 -18.30 -18.55 22.88
C ASN A 30 -18.29 -17.89 21.49
N ALA A 31 -19.47 -17.67 20.89
CA ALA A 31 -19.60 -16.95 19.62
C ALA A 31 -19.12 -15.50 19.73
N SER A 32 -19.48 -14.80 20.81
CA SER A 32 -19.00 -13.45 21.11
C SER A 32 -17.47 -13.41 21.27
N THR A 33 -16.91 -14.44 21.91
CA THR A 33 -15.45 -14.59 22.07
C THR A 33 -14.75 -14.79 20.74
N LEU A 34 -15.26 -15.65 19.85
CA LEU A 34 -14.71 -15.84 18.50
C LEU A 34 -14.75 -14.56 17.68
N ILE A 35 -15.87 -13.83 17.68
CA ILE A 35 -15.98 -12.56 16.95
C ILE A 35 -14.94 -11.55 17.44
N ARG A 36 -14.73 -11.45 18.76
CA ARG A 36 -13.69 -10.58 19.33
C ARG A 36 -12.29 -11.01 18.88
N GLN A 37 -12.01 -12.32 18.86
CA GLN A 37 -10.73 -12.86 18.39
C GLN A 37 -10.47 -12.57 16.92
N GLU A 38 -11.47 -12.72 16.04
CA GLU A 38 -11.36 -12.38 14.61
C GLU A 38 -11.08 -10.89 14.42
N VAL A 39 -11.74 -10.02 15.20
CA VAL A 39 -11.46 -8.58 15.18
C VAL A 39 -10.05 -8.27 15.67
N GLU A 40 -9.59 -8.93 16.74
CA GLU A 40 -8.23 -8.77 17.26
C GLU A 40 -7.18 -9.26 16.26
N LEU A 41 -7.43 -10.38 15.59
CA LEU A 41 -6.58 -10.93 14.54
C LEU A 41 -6.52 -9.99 13.34
N ALA A 42 -7.66 -9.57 12.82
CA ALA A 42 -7.73 -8.61 11.71
C ALA A 42 -7.01 -7.30 12.05
N LYS A 43 -7.13 -6.83 13.29
CA LYS A 43 -6.38 -5.65 13.77
C LYS A 43 -4.87 -5.91 13.82
N ALA A 44 -4.44 -7.10 14.25
CA ALA A 44 -3.03 -7.47 14.26
C ALA A 44 -2.46 -7.57 12.84
N GLU A 45 -3.18 -8.21 11.92
CA GLU A 45 -2.80 -8.33 10.51
C GLU A 45 -2.78 -6.98 9.81
N ALA A 46 -3.77 -6.12 10.05
CA ALA A 46 -3.79 -4.75 9.53
C ALA A 46 -2.59 -3.94 10.04
N LYS A 47 -2.20 -4.11 11.32
CA LYS A 47 -1.01 -3.44 11.89
C LYS A 47 0.29 -3.95 11.28
N ASP A 48 0.42 -5.26 11.09
CA ASP A 48 1.59 -5.86 10.43
C ASP A 48 1.68 -5.43 8.96
N ALA A 49 0.56 -5.46 8.23
CA ALA A 49 0.47 -4.96 6.86
C ALA A 49 0.83 -3.48 6.77
N ALA A 50 0.32 -2.64 7.68
CA ALA A 50 0.66 -1.22 7.74
C ALA A 50 2.14 -1.00 8.05
N GLY A 51 2.74 -1.77 8.95
CA GLY A 51 4.17 -1.70 9.26
C GLY A 51 5.04 -2.09 8.05
N LYS A 52 4.70 -3.19 7.37
CA LYS A 52 5.38 -3.65 6.16
C LYS A 52 5.25 -2.65 5.01
N ALA A 53 4.05 -2.16 4.75
CA ALA A 53 3.79 -1.14 3.75
C ALA A 53 4.53 0.16 4.08
N GLY A 54 4.50 0.60 5.34
CA GLY A 54 5.20 1.79 5.81
C GLY A 54 6.72 1.68 5.66
N LYS A 55 7.31 0.53 5.98
CA LYS A 55 8.73 0.27 5.73
C LYS A 55 9.07 0.29 4.24
N GLY A 56 8.23 -0.34 3.40
CA GLY A 56 8.39 -0.32 1.95
C GLY A 56 8.36 1.09 1.38
N VAL A 57 7.34 1.87 1.71
CA VAL A 57 7.22 3.29 1.31
C VAL A 57 8.41 4.10 1.81
N GLY A 58 8.82 3.92 3.07
CA GLY A 58 9.99 4.59 3.64
C GLY A 58 11.28 4.27 2.89
N MET A 59 11.50 3.02 2.51
CA MET A 59 12.63 2.60 1.69
C MET A 59 12.60 3.25 0.29
N PHE A 60 11.43 3.33 -0.35
CA PHE A 60 11.30 3.99 -1.65
C PHE A 60 11.56 5.51 -1.57
N VAL A 61 11.07 6.18 -0.53
CA VAL A 61 11.37 7.60 -0.28
C VAL A 61 12.88 7.78 -0.07
N GLY A 62 13.49 6.95 0.78
CA GLY A 62 14.93 6.96 1.02
C GLY A 62 15.74 6.73 -0.26
N ALA A 63 15.34 5.75 -1.09
CA ALA A 63 15.96 5.46 -2.37
C ALA A 63 15.81 6.63 -3.36
N ALA A 64 14.66 7.31 -3.39
CA ALA A 64 14.47 8.49 -4.23
C ALA A 64 15.40 9.64 -3.81
N ILE A 65 15.53 9.91 -2.51
CA ILE A 65 16.44 10.93 -1.99
C ILE A 65 17.90 10.57 -2.29
N ALA A 66 18.30 9.32 -1.98
CA ALA A 66 19.66 8.85 -2.24
C ALA A 66 20.00 8.88 -3.74
N GLY A 67 19.05 8.50 -4.60
CA GLY A 67 19.17 8.59 -6.05
C GLY A 67 19.37 10.04 -6.51
N LEU A 68 18.58 10.99 -6.00
CA LEU A 68 18.74 12.41 -6.32
C LEU A 68 20.13 12.92 -5.90
N LEU A 69 20.57 12.60 -4.69
CA LEU A 69 21.90 12.99 -4.21
C LEU A 69 23.02 12.39 -5.06
N ALA A 70 22.88 11.11 -5.46
CA ALA A 70 23.82 10.45 -6.36
C ALA A 70 23.87 11.12 -7.74
N LEU A 71 22.72 11.54 -8.30
CA LEU A 71 22.68 12.28 -9.57
C LEU A 71 23.33 13.66 -9.48
N ILE A 72 23.16 14.37 -8.36
CA ILE A 72 23.85 15.65 -8.12
C ILE A 72 25.35 15.42 -8.05
N ALA A 73 25.81 14.45 -7.26
CA ALA A 73 27.23 14.10 -7.15
C ALA A 73 27.83 13.70 -8.50
N LEU A 74 27.13 12.87 -9.28
CA LEU A 74 27.52 12.47 -10.63
C LEU A 74 27.63 13.67 -11.56
N THR A 75 26.69 14.62 -11.49
CA THR A 75 26.71 15.84 -12.31
C THR A 75 27.95 16.68 -12.01
N LEU A 76 28.27 16.88 -10.73
CA LEU A 76 29.48 17.60 -10.32
C LEU A 76 30.76 16.87 -10.72
N MET A 77 30.77 15.54 -10.60
CA MET A 77 31.90 14.72 -11.01
C MET A 77 32.14 14.81 -12.52
N LEU A 78 31.09 14.74 -13.34
CA LEU A 78 31.20 14.89 -14.79
C LEU A 78 31.69 16.29 -15.18
N TRP A 79 31.15 17.32 -14.53
CA TRP A 79 31.60 18.70 -14.76
C TRP A 79 33.10 18.82 -14.44
N TRP A 80 33.54 18.33 -13.28
CA TRP A 80 34.94 18.39 -12.91
C TRP A 80 35.83 17.57 -13.86
N ALA A 81 35.42 16.35 -14.20
CA ALA A 81 36.15 15.47 -15.11
C ALA A 81 36.36 16.09 -16.50
N PHE A 82 35.32 16.71 -17.07
CA PHE A 82 35.44 17.39 -18.36
C PHE A 82 36.26 18.68 -18.25
N ALA A 83 36.20 19.41 -17.14
CA ALA A 83 37.03 20.59 -16.94
C ALA A 83 38.53 20.22 -16.92
N VAL A 84 38.89 19.11 -16.28
CA VAL A 84 40.26 18.56 -16.32
C VAL A 84 40.65 18.13 -17.73
N LEU A 85 39.74 17.48 -18.47
CA LEU A 85 39.99 16.97 -19.82
C LEU A 85 40.24 18.08 -20.86
N ILE A 86 39.51 19.20 -20.76
CA ILE A 86 39.59 20.32 -21.70
C ILE A 86 40.84 21.19 -21.46
N GLY A 87 41.49 21.04 -20.30
CA GLY A 87 42.64 21.84 -19.86
C GLY A 87 42.19 22.82 -18.77
N GLY A 88 42.71 22.66 -17.56
CA GLY A 88 42.20 23.30 -16.33
C GLY A 88 42.35 24.83 -16.21
N GLU A 89 42.49 25.55 -17.33
CA GLU A 89 42.50 27.02 -17.35
C GLU A 89 41.08 27.60 -17.36
N ASP A 90 40.94 28.87 -16.96
CA ASP A 90 39.68 29.53 -16.60
C ASP A 90 38.50 29.42 -17.59
N PRO A 91 38.63 29.36 -18.93
CA PRO A 91 37.46 29.16 -19.80
C PRO A 91 36.92 27.73 -19.79
N ALA A 92 37.70 26.71 -19.38
CA ALA A 92 37.33 25.31 -19.50
C ALA A 92 36.22 24.85 -18.53
N LEU A 93 36.13 25.48 -17.35
CA LEU A 93 35.06 25.21 -16.39
C LEU A 93 33.69 25.58 -16.99
N GLY A 94 33.59 26.72 -17.70
CA GLY A 94 32.36 27.14 -18.36
C GLY A 94 31.92 26.19 -19.47
N TRP A 95 32.86 25.82 -20.36
CA TRP A 95 32.59 24.89 -21.46
C TRP A 95 32.23 23.48 -20.99
N SER A 96 32.87 23.01 -19.92
CA SER A 96 32.53 21.74 -19.30
C SER A 96 31.08 21.72 -18.76
N GLY A 97 30.66 22.79 -18.07
CA GLY A 97 29.29 22.91 -17.58
C GLY A 97 28.26 22.92 -18.71
N LEU A 98 28.58 23.54 -19.84
CA LEU A 98 27.74 23.53 -21.03
C LEU A 98 27.58 22.11 -21.61
N ILE A 99 28.67 21.33 -21.69
CA ILE A 99 28.63 19.94 -22.16
C ILE A 99 27.72 19.10 -21.25
N VAL A 100 27.90 19.20 -19.93
CA VAL A 100 27.08 18.45 -18.96
C VAL A 100 25.59 18.84 -19.06
N THR A 101 25.30 20.12 -19.31
CA THR A 101 23.94 20.60 -19.53
C THR A 101 23.32 19.99 -20.78
N VAL A 102 24.06 19.96 -21.90
CA VAL A 102 23.59 19.32 -23.14
C VAL A 102 23.34 17.83 -22.93
N LEU A 103 24.21 17.13 -22.19
CA LEU A 103 23.99 15.72 -21.83
C LEU A 103 22.68 15.52 -21.07
N TRP A 104 22.39 16.36 -20.06
CA TRP A 104 21.14 16.29 -19.32
C TRP A 104 19.91 16.64 -20.16
N LEU A 105 20.01 17.58 -21.11
CA LEU A 105 18.93 17.88 -22.05
C LEU A 105 18.61 16.68 -22.94
N VAL A 106 19.62 15.95 -23.41
CA VAL A 106 19.43 14.72 -24.18
C VAL A 106 18.72 13.67 -23.33
N VAL A 107 19.20 13.43 -22.10
CA VAL A 107 18.56 12.47 -21.18
C VAL A 107 17.11 12.86 -20.88
N ALA A 108 16.85 14.13 -20.58
CA ALA A 108 15.50 14.64 -20.33
C ALA A 108 14.59 14.49 -21.55
N GLY A 109 15.10 14.79 -22.75
CA GLY A 109 14.37 14.63 -24.00
C GLY A 109 13.97 13.16 -24.26
N VAL A 110 14.89 12.22 -24.05
CA VAL A 110 14.62 10.78 -24.17
C VAL A 110 13.57 10.32 -23.15
N LEU A 111 13.74 10.70 -21.88
CA LEU A 111 12.78 10.34 -20.82
C LEU A 111 11.38 10.93 -21.09
N ALA A 112 11.30 12.18 -21.55
CA ALA A 112 10.04 12.82 -21.90
C ALA A 112 9.36 12.10 -23.08
N ALA A 113 10.13 11.68 -24.10
CA ALA A 113 9.60 10.92 -25.23
C ALA A 113 9.07 9.54 -24.81
N LEU A 114 9.82 8.81 -23.97
CA LEU A 114 9.40 7.51 -23.44
C LEU A 114 8.18 7.65 -22.53
N GLY A 115 8.17 8.64 -21.63
CA GLY A 115 7.04 8.93 -20.76
C GLY A 115 5.78 9.29 -21.55
N LYS A 116 5.92 10.10 -22.60
CA LYS A 116 4.81 10.41 -23.51
C LYS A 116 4.27 9.15 -24.19
N SER A 117 5.14 8.28 -24.70
CA SER A 117 4.76 7.00 -25.31
C SER A 117 3.97 6.12 -24.33
N GLU A 118 4.41 6.04 -23.07
CA GLU A 118 3.71 5.24 -22.06
C GLU A 118 2.35 5.83 -21.67
N LEU A 119 2.26 7.15 -21.51
CA LEU A 119 0.99 7.83 -21.24
C LEU A 119 -0.01 7.68 -22.39
N ASP A 120 0.46 7.69 -23.62
CA ASP A 120 -0.40 7.54 -24.80
C ASP A 120 -0.96 6.10 -24.92
N LYS A 121 -0.25 5.08 -24.40
CA LYS A 121 -0.81 3.71 -24.26
C LYS A 121 -1.98 3.67 -23.27
N ILE A 122 -1.90 4.43 -22.17
CA ILE A 122 -2.95 4.47 -21.15
C ILE A 122 -4.22 5.20 -21.67
N LYS A 123 -4.05 6.23 -22.51
CA LYS A 123 -5.17 6.93 -23.17
C LYS A 123 -5.97 6.02 -24.14
N GLY A 124 -5.41 4.88 -24.53
CA GLY A 124 -6.05 3.85 -25.36
C GLY A 124 -7.02 2.92 -24.63
N LEU A 125 -7.47 3.22 -23.40
CA LEU A 125 -8.52 2.47 -22.67
C LEU A 125 -9.91 3.16 -22.74
N PRO A 126 -10.62 3.13 -23.88
CA PRO A 126 -11.91 3.81 -24.07
C PRO A 126 -13.12 3.05 -23.48
N LYS A 127 -13.01 2.38 -22.33
CA LYS A 127 -14.16 1.64 -21.75
C LYS A 127 -14.68 2.14 -20.41
N THR A 128 -13.90 2.93 -19.66
CA THR A 128 -14.34 3.40 -18.34
C THR A 128 -14.93 4.81 -18.37
N GLN A 129 -14.48 5.69 -19.27
CA GLN A 129 -15.06 7.03 -19.39
C GLN A 129 -16.48 7.03 -19.97
N ASP A 130 -16.78 6.13 -20.90
CA ASP A 130 -18.13 5.98 -21.45
C ASP A 130 -19.11 5.37 -20.45
N THR A 131 -18.63 4.51 -19.53
CA THR A 131 -19.48 3.91 -18.49
C THR A 131 -19.83 4.92 -17.41
N VAL A 132 -18.89 5.79 -17.01
CA VAL A 132 -19.17 6.87 -16.04
C VAL A 132 -20.08 7.97 -16.64
N LYS A 133 -19.94 8.27 -17.94
CA LYS A 133 -20.84 9.20 -18.65
C LYS A 133 -22.23 8.61 -18.93
N LYS A 134 -22.40 7.28 -18.91
CA LYS A 134 -23.68 6.59 -19.17
C LYS A 134 -24.51 6.26 -17.92
N ILE A 135 -24.05 6.60 -16.71
CA ILE A 135 -24.83 6.45 -15.48
C ILE A 135 -25.19 7.82 -14.86
N PRO A 136 -25.91 8.73 -15.57
CA PRO A 136 -26.52 9.90 -14.91
C PRO A 136 -27.91 9.61 -14.31
N ASN A 137 -28.53 8.45 -14.55
CA ASN A 137 -29.94 8.21 -14.18
C ASN A 137 -30.18 7.21 -13.03
N ALA A 138 -29.12 6.70 -12.37
CA ALA A 138 -29.27 5.83 -11.18
C ALA A 138 -28.87 6.52 -9.87
N ALA A 139 -28.16 7.66 -9.92
CA ALA A 139 -27.81 8.46 -8.74
C ALA A 139 -28.82 9.58 -8.44
N THR A 140 -29.70 9.89 -9.40
CA THR A 140 -30.82 10.83 -9.23
C THR A 140 -32.11 10.01 -9.16
N GLY A 141 -32.42 9.52 -7.95
CA GLY A 141 -33.69 8.86 -7.67
C GLY A 141 -34.85 9.83 -7.94
N HIS A 142 -35.45 9.72 -9.12
CA HIS A 142 -36.73 10.35 -9.44
C HIS A 142 -37.85 9.31 -9.33
N GLU A 143 -38.08 8.83 -8.12
CA GLU A 143 -39.36 8.22 -7.75
C GLU A 143 -40.34 9.33 -7.37
N GLU A 144 -40.85 10.09 -8.34
CA GLU A 144 -42.11 10.82 -8.13
C GLU A 144 -42.73 11.29 -9.44
N LYS A 145 -43.71 10.51 -9.92
CA LYS A 145 -45.02 10.94 -10.48
C LYS A 145 -45.50 9.99 -11.57
N ASN A 146 -46.24 8.97 -11.13
CA ASN A 146 -47.45 8.57 -11.84
C ASN A 146 -48.47 8.12 -10.79
N ARG A 147 -49.31 9.08 -10.38
CA ARG A 147 -50.69 8.83 -9.97
C ARG A 147 -51.54 8.92 -11.22
#